data_AF-A0AAU5JHY0-F1
#
_entry.id   AF-A0AAU5JHY0-F1
#
_cell.length_a   1.000
_cell.length_b   1.000
_cell.length_c   1.000
_cell.angle_alpha   90.00
_cell.angle_beta   90.00
_cell.angle_gamma   90.00
#
_symmetry.space_group_name_H-M   'P 1'
#
loop_
_entity.id
_entity.type
_entity.pdbx_description
1 polymer ?
#
loop_
_entity_poly.entity_id
_entity_poly.type
_entity_poly.pdbx_seq_one_letter_code
_entity_poly.pdbx_strand_id
1 'polypeptide(L)'
;MRRPALHRTRRPAASSAWAHPYPAGLFSPVFYNDGGDPPAGDPAPADPPKPAPPAQRTFTQAEVEALAAKEKAQGKRSAAKEFAEKHGFTTIEDAETFIAAARKAQDDALSEQEKQARQVAEERRTIEADKAALAAERRTVRLEQSLTRLGAIDTGDTPNLQDAMALLERELRATPDADADAITEAAERIKARRPAFFGVPTPADPAPASQLPPAPGGAPAGGAPARQTPTGKPGDRGREMARLRGHKPAA
;
A
#
# COMPACT_ATOMS: atom_id res chain seq x y z
N MET A 1 21.73 -11.51 -39.01
CA MET A 1 22.85 -10.55 -39.06
C MET A 1 22.92 -9.90 -40.43
N ARG A 2 22.76 -8.57 -40.52
CA ARG A 2 23.37 -7.65 -41.51
C ARG A 2 22.83 -6.23 -41.25
N ARG A 3 23.72 -5.31 -40.89
CA ARG A 3 23.46 -3.86 -40.74
C ARG A 3 23.74 -3.16 -42.09
N PRO A 4 23.02 -2.10 -42.47
CA PRO A 4 23.44 -1.23 -43.56
C PRO A 4 24.50 -0.22 -43.09
N ALA A 5 25.44 0.05 -43.98
CA ALA A 5 26.66 0.83 -43.77
C ALA A 5 26.38 2.36 -43.71
N LEU A 6 27.08 3.04 -42.81
CA LEU A 6 27.16 4.50 -42.72
C LEU A 6 28.24 5.01 -43.69
N HIS A 7 27.84 5.79 -44.69
CA HIS A 7 28.79 6.59 -45.47
C HIS A 7 29.06 7.93 -44.76
N ARG A 8 30.27 8.09 -44.24
CA ARG A 8 30.85 9.39 -43.85
C ARG A 8 31.33 10.12 -45.11
N THR A 9 30.77 11.28 -45.41
CA THR A 9 31.39 12.24 -46.32
C THR A 9 32.18 13.29 -45.53
N ARG A 10 33.42 13.46 -45.98
CA ARG A 10 34.50 14.21 -45.37
C ARG A 10 34.42 15.67 -45.83
N ARG A 11 34.41 16.58 -44.86
CA ARG A 11 34.56 18.04 -45.00
C ARG A 11 35.97 18.39 -45.51
N PRO A 12 36.13 19.42 -46.36
CA PRO A 12 37.32 20.24 -46.32
C PRO A 12 37.00 21.65 -45.78
N ALA A 13 37.97 22.18 -45.05
CA ALA A 13 37.95 23.50 -44.43
C ALA A 13 38.07 24.62 -45.47
N ALA A 14 37.28 25.68 -45.30
CA ALA A 14 37.53 26.98 -45.91
C ALA A 14 37.55 28.02 -44.79
N SER A 15 38.71 28.67 -44.70
CA SER A 15 39.09 29.77 -43.83
C SER A 15 38.11 30.94 -43.88
N SER A 16 37.78 31.49 -42.71
CA SER A 16 37.13 32.78 -42.56
C SER A 16 38.12 33.90 -42.96
N ALA A 17 37.98 34.44 -44.17
CA ALA A 17 38.46 35.78 -44.47
C ALA A 17 37.38 36.79 -44.02
N TRP A 18 37.72 37.65 -43.06
CA TRP A 18 36.98 38.87 -42.76
C TRP A 18 36.98 39.76 -43.99
N ALA A 19 35.88 39.76 -44.74
CA ALA A 19 35.63 40.74 -45.80
C ALA A 19 34.89 41.93 -45.17
N HIS A 20 35.59 43.05 -45.00
CA HIS A 20 34.97 44.33 -44.67
C HIS A 20 34.21 44.87 -45.90
N PRO A 21 32.91 45.19 -45.78
CA PRO A 21 32.19 45.87 -46.84
C PRO A 21 32.38 47.38 -46.67
N TYR A 22 33.47 47.93 -47.21
CA TYR A 22 33.53 49.35 -47.52
C TYR A 22 33.34 49.52 -49.03
N PRO A 23 32.26 50.19 -49.50
CA PRO A 23 32.11 50.51 -50.89
C PRO A 23 33.22 51.50 -51.29
N ALA A 24 34.11 51.04 -52.17
CA ALA A 24 35.05 51.89 -52.86
C ALA A 24 34.27 52.79 -53.85
N GLY A 25 34.41 54.10 -53.67
CA GLY A 25 34.42 55.06 -54.78
C GLY A 25 33.14 55.86 -55.04
N LEU A 26 33.17 57.12 -54.61
CA LEU A 26 32.76 58.27 -55.43
C LEU A 26 33.36 59.60 -54.92
N PHE A 27 34.61 59.57 -54.41
CA PHE A 27 35.41 60.78 -54.21
C PHE A 27 36.84 60.51 -54.66
N SER A 28 37.17 61.10 -55.80
CA SER A 28 38.48 61.10 -56.44
C SER A 28 39.42 62.02 -55.64
N PRO A 29 40.62 61.59 -55.21
CA PRO A 29 41.65 62.55 -54.88
C PRO A 29 42.27 63.04 -56.20
N VAL A 30 41.86 64.24 -56.59
CA VAL A 30 42.52 65.03 -57.62
C VAL A 30 43.96 65.28 -57.18
N PHE A 31 44.92 64.71 -57.90
CA PHE A 31 46.32 65.11 -57.80
C PHE A 31 46.48 66.46 -58.50
N TYR A 32 46.51 67.55 -57.74
CA TYR A 32 47.14 68.79 -58.19
C TYR A 32 48.61 68.71 -57.81
N ASN A 33 49.46 68.49 -58.82
CA ASN A 33 50.89 68.73 -58.73
C ASN A 33 51.15 69.96 -59.61
N ASP A 34 50.95 71.15 -59.04
CA ASP A 34 51.26 72.42 -59.68
C ASP A 34 52.24 73.18 -58.77
N GLY A 35 53.47 73.34 -59.25
CA GLY A 35 54.58 73.97 -58.55
C GLY A 35 54.55 75.48 -58.70
N GLY A 36 53.62 76.14 -58.01
CA GLY A 36 53.52 77.60 -57.92
C GLY A 36 53.61 78.08 -56.47
N ASP A 37 54.48 79.06 -56.21
CA ASP A 37 54.65 79.71 -54.91
C ASP A 37 53.31 80.24 -54.34
N PRO A 38 52.99 79.96 -53.06
CA PRO A 38 51.80 80.54 -52.44
C PRO A 38 52.01 82.03 -52.11
N PRO A 39 51.03 82.92 -52.38
CA PRO A 39 51.07 84.27 -51.87
C PRO A 39 50.97 84.28 -50.34
N ALA A 40 51.62 85.26 -49.69
CA ALA A 40 51.63 85.43 -48.24
C ALA A 40 50.19 85.48 -47.68
N GLY A 41 49.80 84.42 -46.96
CA GLY A 41 48.50 84.27 -46.32
C GLY A 41 48.49 84.77 -44.87
N ASP A 42 47.31 85.25 -44.48
CA ASP A 42 46.88 85.71 -43.15
C ASP A 42 47.33 84.82 -41.97
N PRO A 43 47.36 85.35 -40.72
CA PRO A 43 47.75 84.57 -39.54
C PRO A 43 46.83 83.35 -39.35
N ALA A 44 47.48 82.20 -39.12
CA ALA A 44 46.84 80.89 -39.02
C ALA A 44 45.68 80.85 -38.00
N PRO A 45 44.55 80.17 -38.31
CA PRO A 45 43.49 79.92 -37.35
C PRO A 45 43.97 78.95 -36.26
N ALA A 46 43.64 79.25 -35.00
CA ALA A 46 44.01 78.44 -33.85
C ALA A 46 43.48 77.00 -33.94
N ASP A 47 44.28 76.03 -33.49
CA ASP A 47 43.92 74.61 -33.40
C ASP A 47 42.64 74.38 -32.57
N PRO A 48 41.73 73.49 -33.00
CA PRO A 48 40.53 73.16 -32.21
C PRO A 48 40.89 72.43 -30.90
N PRO A 49 40.14 72.64 -29.81
CA PRO A 49 40.44 72.05 -28.52
C PRO A 49 40.34 70.51 -28.56
N LYS A 50 41.37 69.84 -28.03
CA LYS A 50 41.44 68.38 -27.91
C LYS A 50 40.29 67.85 -27.03
N PRO A 51 39.55 66.79 -27.43
CA PRO A 51 38.43 66.27 -26.65
C PRO A 51 38.91 65.78 -25.27
N ALA A 52 38.19 66.21 -24.23
CA ALA A 52 38.49 65.85 -22.85
C ALA A 52 38.40 64.33 -22.62
N PRO A 53 39.23 63.75 -21.73
CA PRO A 53 39.15 62.34 -21.37
C PRO A 53 37.75 62.01 -20.79
N PRO A 54 37.20 60.80 -21.07
CA PRO A 54 35.87 60.44 -20.61
C PRO A 54 35.81 60.48 -19.07
N ALA A 55 34.76 61.10 -18.54
CA ALA A 55 34.53 61.19 -17.10
C ALA A 55 34.50 59.79 -16.48
N GLN A 56 35.28 59.60 -15.41
CA GLN A 56 35.30 58.35 -14.64
C GLN A 56 33.93 58.19 -13.96
N ARG A 57 33.18 57.16 -14.36
CA ARG A 57 31.89 56.81 -13.74
C ARG A 57 32.15 56.07 -12.43
N THR A 58 31.73 56.65 -11.32
CA THR A 58 31.68 55.97 -10.02
C THR A 58 30.36 55.23 -9.91
N PHE A 59 30.40 53.91 -9.73
CA PHE A 59 29.21 53.09 -9.51
C PHE A 59 28.87 53.00 -8.03
N THR A 60 27.59 53.01 -7.71
CA THR A 60 27.09 52.70 -6.37
C THR A 60 26.99 51.18 -6.17
N GLN A 61 27.03 50.72 -4.92
CA GLN A 61 26.89 49.29 -4.58
C GLN A 61 25.60 48.67 -5.16
N ALA A 62 24.48 49.41 -5.12
CA ALA A 62 23.21 48.96 -5.69
C ALA A 62 23.28 48.78 -7.22
N GLU A 63 24.03 49.62 -7.93
CA GLU A 63 24.24 49.48 -9.37
C GLU A 63 25.11 48.26 -9.70
N VAL A 64 26.13 47.98 -8.89
CA VAL A 64 26.97 46.79 -9.02
C VAL A 64 26.14 45.51 -8.79
N GLU A 65 25.28 45.49 -7.77
CA GLU A 65 24.38 44.37 -7.51
C GLU A 65 23.36 44.15 -8.64
N ALA A 66 22.80 45.24 -9.18
CA ALA A 66 21.91 45.16 -10.33
C ALA A 66 22.62 44.64 -11.60
N LEU A 67 23.87 45.04 -11.83
CA LEU A 67 24.71 44.52 -12.91
C LEU A 67 25.01 43.03 -12.73
N ALA A 68 25.39 42.61 -11.52
CA ALA A 68 25.65 41.20 -11.21
C ALA A 68 24.37 40.34 -11.35
N ALA A 69 23.20 40.86 -10.98
CA ALA A 69 21.93 40.17 -11.18
C ALA A 69 21.58 40.03 -12.67
N LYS A 70 21.83 41.06 -13.48
CA LYS A 70 21.65 41.02 -14.95
C LYS A 70 22.59 40.02 -15.60
N GLU A 71 23.87 40.00 -15.23
CA GLU A 71 24.85 39.05 -15.74
C GLU A 71 24.47 37.60 -15.39
N LYS A 72 24.08 37.34 -14.13
CA LYS A 72 23.57 36.02 -13.71
C LYS A 72 22.33 35.61 -14.49
N ALA A 73 21.39 36.53 -14.72
CA ALA A 73 20.19 36.26 -15.51
C ALA A 73 20.54 35.96 -16.98
N GLN A 74 21.50 36.67 -17.55
CA GLN A 74 21.98 36.43 -18.91
C GLN A 74 22.68 35.08 -19.03
N GLY A 75 23.54 34.72 -18.07
CA GLY A 75 24.21 33.42 -18.02
C GLY A 75 23.24 32.25 -17.86
N LYS A 76 22.18 32.40 -17.05
CA LYS A 76 21.11 31.41 -16.95
C LYS A 76 20.36 31.22 -18.27
N ARG A 77 20.05 32.33 -18.97
CA ARG A 77 19.39 32.28 -20.28
C ARG A 77 20.28 31.67 -21.35
N SER A 78 21.58 31.97 -21.37
CA SER A 78 22.51 31.35 -22.32
C SER A 78 22.66 29.85 -22.05
N ALA A 79 22.80 29.44 -20.80
CA ALA A 79 22.88 28.03 -20.42
C ALA A 79 21.59 27.26 -20.78
N ALA A 80 20.42 27.86 -20.55
CA ALA A 80 19.14 27.27 -20.95
C ALA A 80 19.00 27.16 -22.47
N LYS A 81 19.50 28.14 -23.23
CA LYS A 81 19.55 28.09 -24.70
C LYS A 81 20.47 26.98 -25.19
N GLU A 82 21.68 26.87 -24.65
CA GLU A 82 22.60 25.80 -25.00
C GLU A 82 22.03 24.42 -24.65
N PHE A 83 21.33 24.30 -23.53
CA PHE A 83 20.64 23.08 -23.15
C PHE A 83 19.55 22.73 -24.17
N ALA A 84 18.68 23.68 -24.50
CA ALA A 84 17.64 23.51 -25.50
C ALA A 84 18.23 23.05 -26.86
N GLU A 85 19.26 23.74 -27.35
CA GLU A 85 19.95 23.39 -28.60
C GLU A 85 20.60 22.00 -28.56
N LYS A 86 21.31 21.65 -27.48
CA LYS A 86 21.96 20.33 -27.29
C LYS A 86 20.94 19.19 -27.27
N HIS A 87 19.74 19.43 -26.76
CA HIS A 87 18.67 18.44 -26.65
C HIS A 87 17.66 18.52 -27.80
N GLY A 88 17.91 19.37 -28.82
CA GLY A 88 17.11 19.44 -30.04
C GLY A 88 15.79 20.22 -29.89
N PHE A 89 15.65 21.01 -28.83
CA PHE A 89 14.50 21.92 -28.67
C PHE A 89 14.73 23.22 -29.44
N THR A 90 13.67 23.70 -30.08
CA THR A 90 13.67 24.95 -30.85
C THR A 90 13.70 26.19 -29.96
N THR A 91 13.08 26.11 -28.78
CA THR A 91 13.05 27.19 -27.79
C THR A 91 13.23 26.65 -26.37
N ILE A 92 13.56 27.54 -25.42
CA ILE A 92 13.62 27.20 -23.99
C ILE A 92 12.22 26.81 -23.48
N GLU A 93 11.18 27.47 -24.00
CA GLU A 93 9.78 27.22 -23.65
C GLU A 93 9.34 25.80 -24.07
N ASP A 94 9.79 25.30 -25.22
CA ASP A 94 9.53 23.92 -25.65
C ASP A 94 10.17 22.89 -24.70
N ALA A 95 11.37 23.18 -24.20
CA ALA A 95 12.05 22.30 -23.24
C ALA A 95 11.32 22.29 -21.89
N GLU A 96 10.87 23.46 -21.41
CA GLU A 96 10.12 23.57 -20.15
C GLU A 96 8.76 22.88 -20.23
N THR A 97 8.03 23.06 -21.34
CA THR A 97 6.74 22.40 -21.57
C THR A 97 6.89 20.88 -21.70
N PHE A 98 7.93 20.40 -22.37
CA PHE A 98 8.23 18.96 -22.44
C PHE A 98 8.53 18.37 -21.07
N ILE A 99 9.36 19.03 -20.25
CA ILE A 99 9.69 18.55 -18.90
C ILE A 99 8.44 18.55 -18.01
N ALA A 100 7.60 19.59 -18.10
CA ALA A 100 6.34 19.66 -17.36
C ALA A 100 5.38 18.53 -17.78
N ALA A 101 5.25 18.28 -19.08
CA ALA A 101 4.44 17.17 -19.60
C ALA A 101 5.00 15.80 -19.18
N ALA A 102 6.31 15.61 -19.21
CA ALA A 102 6.97 14.37 -18.80
C ALA A 102 6.78 14.09 -17.30
N ARG A 103 6.88 15.12 -16.44
CA ARG A 103 6.59 14.98 -15.01
C ARG A 103 5.14 14.62 -14.77
N LYS A 104 4.21 15.32 -15.42
CA LYS A 104 2.79 15.02 -15.32
C LYS A 104 2.48 13.58 -15.77
N ALA A 105 3.06 13.14 -16.88
CA ALA A 105 2.90 11.77 -17.35
C ALA A 105 3.50 10.73 -16.39
N GLN A 106 4.61 11.04 -15.71
CA GLN A 106 5.16 10.18 -14.66
C GLN A 106 4.23 10.10 -13.44
N ASP A 107 3.71 11.23 -12.98
CA ASP A 107 2.78 11.29 -11.85
C ASP A 107 1.48 10.53 -12.17
N ASP A 108 0.95 10.72 -13.37
CA ASP A 108 -0.22 10.00 -13.87
C ASP A 108 0.07 8.49 -13.97
N ALA A 109 1.22 8.09 -14.53
CA ALA A 109 1.62 6.69 -14.63
C ALA A 109 1.83 6.02 -13.26
N LEU A 110 2.41 6.73 -12.28
CA LEU A 110 2.50 6.25 -10.91
C LEU A 110 1.11 6.04 -10.31
N SER A 111 0.18 6.98 -10.55
CA SER A 111 -1.20 6.86 -10.08
C SER A 111 -1.96 5.67 -10.72
N GLU A 112 -1.68 5.37 -11.99
CA GLU A 112 -2.25 4.21 -12.68
C GLU A 112 -1.66 2.89 -12.17
N GLN A 113 -0.35 2.84 -11.92
CA GLN A 113 0.31 1.68 -11.32
C GLN A 113 -0.22 1.40 -9.92
N GLU A 114 -0.44 2.43 -9.10
CA GLU A 114 -1.06 2.26 -7.78
C GLU A 114 -2.49 1.70 -7.87
N LYS A 115 -3.29 2.19 -8.84
CA LYS A 115 -4.63 1.65 -9.08
C LYS A 115 -4.59 0.18 -9.50
N GLN A 116 -3.69 -0.18 -10.42
CA GLN A 116 -3.50 -1.57 -10.84
C GLN A 116 -3.05 -2.47 -9.68
N ALA A 117 -2.11 -2.00 -8.85
CA ALA A 117 -1.65 -2.74 -7.69
C ALA A 117 -2.79 -2.99 -6.68
N ARG A 118 -3.65 -1.99 -6.45
CA ARG A 118 -4.84 -2.14 -5.60
C ARG A 118 -5.83 -3.15 -6.19
N GLN A 119 -6.11 -3.06 -7.49
CA GLN A 119 -7.00 -4.01 -8.18
C GLN A 119 -6.48 -5.44 -8.08
N VAL A 120 -5.20 -5.69 -8.36
CA VAL A 120 -4.60 -7.02 -8.24
C VAL A 120 -4.64 -7.52 -6.79
N ALA A 121 -4.43 -6.65 -5.80
CA ALA A 121 -4.54 -7.03 -4.40
C ALA A 121 -5.98 -7.40 -4.01
N GLU A 122 -6.98 -6.67 -4.50
CA GLU A 122 -8.39 -6.97 -4.30
C GLU A 122 -8.79 -8.28 -4.99
N GLU A 123 -8.41 -8.48 -6.25
CA GLU A 123 -8.63 -9.73 -6.99
C GLU A 123 -7.97 -10.94 -6.30
N ARG A 124 -6.76 -10.78 -5.78
CA ARG A 124 -6.11 -11.85 -5.02
C ARG A 124 -6.89 -12.18 -3.75
N ARG A 125 -7.37 -11.17 -3.02
CA ARG A 125 -8.19 -11.37 -1.82
C ARG A 125 -9.51 -12.06 -2.15
N THR A 126 -10.18 -11.70 -3.24
CA THR A 126 -11.43 -12.37 -3.64
C THR A 126 -11.16 -13.82 -4.04
N ILE A 127 -10.13 -14.07 -4.84
CA ILE A 127 -9.74 -15.44 -5.23
C ILE A 127 -9.37 -16.29 -4.01
N GLU A 128 -8.64 -15.74 -3.04
CA GLU A 128 -8.29 -16.43 -1.80
C GLU A 128 -9.53 -16.71 -0.94
N ALA A 129 -10.45 -15.76 -0.82
CA ALA A 129 -11.71 -15.95 -0.12
C ALA A 129 -12.59 -17.02 -0.79
N ASP A 130 -12.71 -16.99 -2.11
CA ASP A 130 -13.47 -17.97 -2.89
C ASP A 130 -12.87 -19.38 -2.75
N LYS A 131 -11.53 -19.49 -2.79
CA LYS A 131 -10.83 -20.75 -2.55
C LYS A 131 -11.07 -21.28 -1.14
N ALA A 132 -11.04 -20.41 -0.14
CA ALA A 132 -11.31 -20.79 1.25
C ALA A 132 -12.77 -21.24 1.42
N ALA A 133 -13.73 -20.56 0.81
CA ALA A 133 -15.14 -20.93 0.82
C ALA A 133 -15.37 -22.30 0.16
N LEU A 134 -14.82 -22.52 -1.04
CA LEU A 134 -14.90 -23.81 -1.74
C LEU A 134 -14.22 -24.94 -0.96
N ALA A 135 -13.10 -24.66 -0.28
CA ALA A 135 -12.43 -25.64 0.57
C ALA A 135 -13.30 -26.01 1.79
N ALA A 136 -13.96 -25.03 2.41
CA ALA A 136 -14.88 -25.24 3.52
C ALA A 136 -16.12 -26.06 3.09
N GLU A 137 -16.75 -25.73 1.96
CA GLU A 137 -17.87 -26.51 1.40
C GLU A 137 -17.48 -27.95 1.06
N ARG A 138 -16.31 -28.15 0.44
CA ARG A 138 -15.81 -29.50 0.15
C ARG A 138 -15.51 -30.30 1.42
N ARG A 139 -15.19 -29.62 2.53
CA ARG A 139 -14.97 -30.26 3.83
C ARG A 139 -16.30 -30.67 4.44
N THR A 140 -17.30 -29.80 4.49
CA THR A 140 -18.62 -30.13 5.04
C THR A 140 -19.24 -31.32 4.32
N VAL A 141 -19.18 -31.33 2.98
CA VAL A 141 -19.66 -32.48 2.17
C VAL A 141 -18.90 -33.77 2.50
N ARG A 142 -17.58 -33.71 2.74
CA ARG A 142 -16.79 -34.88 3.14
C ARG A 142 -17.19 -35.40 4.51
N LEU A 143 -17.41 -34.50 5.48
CA LEU A 143 -17.89 -34.87 6.81
C LEU A 143 -19.26 -35.56 6.73
N GLU A 144 -20.20 -34.96 6.01
CA GLU A 144 -21.54 -35.50 5.80
C GLU A 144 -21.48 -36.89 5.13
N GLN A 145 -20.69 -37.04 4.07
CA GLN A 145 -20.50 -38.33 3.39
C GLN A 145 -19.91 -39.40 4.31
N SER A 146 -18.99 -39.05 5.20
CA SER A 146 -18.43 -40.01 6.17
C SER A 146 -19.48 -40.49 7.18
N LEU A 147 -20.31 -39.59 7.68
CA LEU A 147 -21.35 -39.88 8.68
C LEU A 147 -22.51 -40.68 8.06
N THR A 148 -22.97 -40.28 6.88
CA THR A 148 -24.02 -41.00 6.14
C THR A 148 -23.60 -42.42 5.77
N ARG A 149 -22.35 -42.64 5.35
CA ARG A 149 -21.78 -43.98 5.12
C ARG A 149 -21.80 -44.86 6.38
N LEU A 150 -21.65 -44.26 7.56
CA LEU A 150 -21.69 -44.96 8.85
C LEU A 150 -23.10 -45.21 9.39
N GLY A 151 -24.12 -44.67 8.70
CA GLY A 151 -25.55 -44.84 9.03
C GLY A 151 -26.18 -43.66 9.77
N ALA A 152 -25.49 -42.52 9.90
CA ALA A 152 -26.11 -41.32 10.45
C ALA A 152 -27.09 -40.73 9.42
N ILE A 153 -28.37 -40.84 9.71
CA ILE A 153 -29.46 -40.33 8.88
C ILE A 153 -30.43 -39.54 9.75
N ASP A 154 -30.98 -38.47 9.19
CA ASP A 154 -32.12 -37.77 9.79
C ASP A 154 -33.37 -38.61 9.56
N THR A 155 -33.77 -39.36 10.58
CA THR A 155 -35.10 -39.99 10.61
C THR A 155 -36.12 -38.93 11.03
N GLY A 156 -37.31 -38.94 10.44
CA GLY A 156 -38.31 -37.86 10.58
C GLY A 156 -38.66 -37.41 12.02
N ASP A 157 -38.40 -38.25 13.02
CA ASP A 157 -38.64 -37.93 14.44
C ASP A 157 -37.38 -37.46 15.21
N THR A 158 -36.17 -37.64 14.67
CA THR A 158 -34.91 -37.19 15.31
C THR A 158 -33.83 -36.78 14.28
N PRO A 159 -33.40 -35.50 14.26
CA PRO A 159 -32.30 -35.05 13.40
C PRO A 159 -30.95 -35.50 13.98
N ASN A 160 -30.49 -36.69 13.62
CA ASN A 160 -29.27 -37.29 14.14
C ASN A 160 -28.01 -36.90 13.34
N LEU A 161 -28.16 -36.53 12.07
CA LEU A 161 -27.04 -36.19 11.18
C LEU A 161 -26.42 -34.86 11.57
N GLN A 162 -27.24 -33.83 11.78
CA GLN A 162 -26.76 -32.50 12.16
C GLN A 162 -26.06 -32.50 13.53
N ASP A 163 -26.59 -33.24 14.51
CA ASP A 163 -25.97 -33.40 15.81
C ASP A 163 -24.65 -34.18 15.73
N ALA A 164 -24.58 -35.23 14.91
CA ALA A 164 -23.36 -35.97 14.65
C ALA A 164 -22.31 -35.10 13.94
N MET A 165 -22.72 -34.26 12.99
CA MET A 165 -21.85 -33.27 12.33
C MET A 165 -21.25 -32.29 13.33
N ALA A 166 -22.08 -31.70 14.20
CA ALA A 166 -21.60 -30.75 15.22
C ALA A 166 -20.59 -31.39 16.20
N LEU A 167 -20.78 -32.67 16.55
CA LEU A 167 -19.81 -33.42 17.36
C LEU A 167 -18.51 -33.70 16.62
N LEU A 168 -18.60 -34.09 15.35
CA LEU A 168 -17.44 -34.37 14.51
C LEU A 168 -16.61 -33.10 14.28
N GLU A 169 -17.25 -31.96 14.01
CA GLU A 169 -16.58 -30.67 13.90
C GLU A 169 -15.89 -30.24 15.19
N ARG A 170 -16.51 -30.50 16.36
CA ARG A 170 -15.91 -30.22 17.66
C ARG A 170 -14.65 -31.05 17.91
N GLU A 171 -14.65 -32.32 17.49
CA GLU A 171 -13.49 -33.21 17.65
C GLU A 171 -12.36 -32.90 16.69
N LEU A 172 -12.70 -32.51 15.47
CA LEU A 172 -11.73 -32.10 14.45
C LEU A 172 -11.31 -30.64 14.59
N ARG A 173 -11.75 -29.91 15.62
CA ARG A 173 -11.35 -28.51 15.85
C ARG A 173 -9.84 -28.36 16.09
N ALA A 174 -9.22 -29.35 16.73
CA ALA A 174 -7.77 -29.37 16.95
C ALA A 174 -6.98 -29.76 15.68
N THR A 175 -7.66 -30.31 14.68
CA THR A 175 -7.06 -30.84 13.45
C THR A 175 -7.85 -30.37 12.23
N PRO A 176 -7.73 -29.08 11.85
CA PRO A 176 -8.52 -28.51 10.75
C PRO A 176 -8.23 -29.18 9.39
N ASP A 177 -7.00 -29.66 9.20
CA ASP A 177 -6.51 -30.31 7.98
C ASP A 177 -6.60 -31.85 8.03
N ALA A 178 -7.51 -32.41 8.85
CA ALA A 178 -7.72 -33.85 8.92
C ALA A 178 -8.03 -34.44 7.53
N ASP A 179 -7.31 -35.51 7.18
CA ASP A 179 -7.52 -36.26 5.95
C ASP A 179 -8.75 -37.18 6.04
N ALA A 180 -9.06 -37.88 4.95
CA ALA A 180 -10.26 -38.72 4.86
C ALA A 180 -10.26 -39.87 5.89
N ASP A 181 -9.08 -40.40 6.22
CA ASP A 181 -8.93 -41.49 7.19
C ASP A 181 -9.14 -40.97 8.61
N ALA A 182 -8.53 -39.84 8.98
CA ALA A 182 -8.75 -39.20 10.27
C ALA A 182 -10.20 -38.76 10.49
N ILE A 183 -10.91 -38.33 9.44
CA ILE A 183 -12.35 -38.04 9.50
C ILE A 183 -13.13 -39.33 9.80
N THR A 184 -12.83 -40.42 9.10
CA THR A 184 -13.47 -41.73 9.32
C THR A 184 -13.25 -42.23 10.75
N GLU A 185 -12.01 -42.20 11.25
CA GLU A 185 -11.67 -42.61 12.61
C GLU A 185 -12.38 -41.76 13.68
N ALA A 186 -12.48 -40.45 13.46
CA ALA A 186 -13.22 -39.57 14.36
C ALA A 186 -14.72 -39.89 14.34
N ALA A 187 -15.29 -40.16 13.17
CA ALA A 187 -16.69 -40.56 13.05
C ALA A 187 -16.97 -41.93 13.71
N GLU A 188 -16.05 -42.90 13.61
CA GLU A 188 -16.12 -44.18 14.33
C GLU A 188 -16.06 -44.00 15.85
N ARG A 189 -15.19 -43.11 16.35
CA ARG A 189 -15.13 -42.76 17.77
C ARG A 189 -16.45 -42.16 18.26
N ILE A 190 -17.14 -41.38 17.42
CA ILE A 190 -18.47 -40.84 17.75
C ILE A 190 -19.51 -41.96 17.75
N LYS A 191 -19.49 -42.86 16.76
CA LYS A 191 -20.36 -44.04 16.71
C LYS A 191 -20.22 -44.93 17.95
N ALA A 192 -18.99 -45.15 18.42
CA ALA A 192 -18.74 -45.92 19.64
C ALA A 192 -19.34 -45.26 20.90
N ARG A 193 -19.31 -43.93 20.99
CA ARG A 193 -19.85 -43.20 22.15
C ARG A 193 -21.35 -42.95 22.07
N ARG A 194 -21.91 -42.86 20.86
CA ARG A 194 -23.30 -42.52 20.60
C ARG A 194 -23.87 -43.36 19.45
N PRO A 195 -24.08 -44.67 19.66
CA PRO A 195 -24.58 -45.57 18.62
C PRO A 195 -25.98 -45.18 18.13
N ALA A 196 -26.79 -44.57 18.99
CA ALA A 196 -28.14 -44.11 18.67
C ALA A 196 -28.21 -43.14 17.46
N PHE A 197 -27.16 -42.36 17.21
CA PHE A 197 -27.11 -41.45 16.06
C PHE A 197 -26.93 -42.18 14.71
N PHE A 198 -26.53 -43.45 14.72
CA PHE A 198 -26.23 -44.23 13.52
C PHE A 198 -27.27 -45.33 13.25
N GLY A 199 -28.47 -45.20 13.82
CA GLY A 199 -29.54 -46.18 13.69
C GLY A 199 -29.22 -47.55 14.33
N VAL A 200 -28.09 -47.67 15.01
CA VAL A 200 -27.77 -48.84 15.82
C VAL A 200 -28.52 -48.64 17.13
N PRO A 201 -29.56 -49.44 17.44
CA PRO A 201 -30.13 -49.42 18.77
C PRO A 201 -28.96 -49.64 19.71
N THR A 202 -28.71 -48.69 20.62
CA THR A 202 -27.77 -48.90 21.72
C THR A 202 -28.11 -50.30 22.24
N PRO A 203 -27.15 -51.26 22.25
CA PRO A 203 -27.43 -52.50 22.93
C PRO A 203 -27.97 -52.08 24.28
N ALA A 204 -29.18 -52.54 24.61
CA ALA A 204 -29.66 -52.40 25.96
C ALA A 204 -28.65 -53.18 26.79
N ASP A 205 -27.56 -52.53 27.16
CA ASP A 205 -26.75 -52.96 28.27
C ASP A 205 -27.80 -53.17 29.36
N PRO A 206 -27.84 -54.37 29.96
CA PRO A 206 -28.78 -54.62 31.04
C PRO A 206 -28.62 -53.46 31.98
N ALA A 207 -29.71 -52.70 32.18
CA ALA A 207 -29.77 -51.50 33.00
C ALA A 207 -28.75 -51.66 34.12
N PRO A 208 -27.76 -50.74 34.31
CA PRO A 208 -26.65 -51.00 35.20
C PRO A 208 -27.25 -51.53 36.48
N ALA A 209 -27.15 -52.84 36.67
CA ALA A 209 -27.50 -53.43 37.93
C ALA A 209 -26.53 -52.68 38.80
N SER A 210 -27.07 -51.84 39.67
CA SER A 210 -26.36 -51.13 40.69
C SER A 210 -25.84 -52.20 41.64
N GLN A 211 -24.88 -52.99 41.16
CA GLN A 211 -23.93 -53.75 41.93
C GLN A 211 -22.95 -52.70 42.45
N LEU A 212 -23.48 -51.88 43.36
CA LEU A 212 -22.69 -51.47 44.51
C LEU A 212 -21.99 -52.74 45.02
N PRO A 213 -20.68 -52.72 45.27
CA PRO A 213 -20.00 -53.87 45.85
C PRO A 213 -20.77 -54.29 47.11
N PRO A 214 -20.96 -55.60 47.37
CA PRO A 214 -21.60 -56.03 48.60
C PRO A 214 -20.87 -55.34 49.75
N ALA A 215 -21.60 -54.49 50.48
CA ALA A 215 -21.03 -53.78 51.60
C ALA A 215 -20.35 -54.81 52.52
N PRO A 216 -19.08 -54.59 52.91
CA PRO A 216 -18.42 -55.50 53.83
C PRO A 216 -19.30 -55.62 55.07
N GLY A 217 -19.72 -56.85 55.38
CA GLY A 217 -20.57 -57.15 56.52
C GLY A 217 -19.89 -56.66 57.80
N GLY A 218 -20.40 -55.55 58.33
CA GLY A 218 -19.98 -54.93 59.58
C GLY A 218 -21.23 -54.44 60.32
N ALA A 219 -21.36 -54.87 61.57
CA ALA A 219 -22.44 -54.60 62.51
C ALA A 219 -22.92 -53.14 62.57
N PRO A 220 -24.16 -52.86 63.05
CA PRO A 220 -24.74 -51.53 62.99
C PRO A 220 -24.10 -50.62 64.06
N ALA A 221 -23.16 -49.78 63.64
CA ALA A 221 -22.73 -48.63 64.41
C ALA A 221 -23.00 -47.38 63.57
N GLY A 222 -24.12 -46.71 63.88
CA GLY A 222 -24.45 -45.39 63.33
C GLY A 222 -25.66 -45.41 62.40
N GLY A 223 -26.86 -45.37 62.98
CA GLY A 223 -28.04 -44.95 62.24
C GLY A 223 -27.85 -43.55 61.65
N ALA A 224 -28.60 -43.23 60.60
CA ALA A 224 -28.62 -41.89 60.00
C ALA A 224 -28.71 -40.82 61.09
N PRO A 225 -27.93 -39.72 61.03
CA PRO A 225 -28.06 -38.66 62.03
C PRO A 225 -29.51 -38.21 62.04
N ALA A 226 -30.15 -38.32 63.21
CA ALA A 226 -31.52 -37.88 63.40
C ALA A 226 -31.62 -36.44 62.91
N ARG A 227 -32.56 -36.17 61.99
CA ARG A 227 -32.90 -34.78 61.64
C ARG A 227 -33.29 -34.10 62.95
N GLN A 228 -32.47 -33.15 63.39
CA GLN A 228 -32.80 -32.32 64.54
C GLN A 228 -34.10 -31.59 64.23
N THR A 229 -35.19 -32.03 64.86
CA THR A 229 -36.41 -31.24 64.95
C THR A 229 -36.04 -29.92 65.63
N PRO A 230 -36.36 -28.76 65.04
CA PRO A 230 -36.02 -27.48 65.65
C PRO A 230 -36.68 -27.39 67.02
N THR A 231 -35.85 -27.31 68.07
CA THR A 231 -36.29 -27.00 69.43
C THR A 231 -36.69 -25.53 69.48
N GLY A 232 -37.99 -25.27 69.40
CA GLY A 232 -38.57 -23.93 69.44
C GLY A 232 -40.03 -23.97 69.00
N LYS A 233 -40.83 -22.96 69.38
CA LYS A 233 -42.22 -22.93 68.92
C LYS A 233 -42.22 -22.70 67.40
N PRO A 234 -43.16 -23.31 66.65
CA PRO A 234 -43.25 -23.09 65.21
C PRO A 234 -43.31 -21.58 64.89
N GLY A 235 -42.33 -21.08 64.13
CA GLY A 235 -42.24 -19.68 63.71
C GLY A 235 -41.16 -18.83 64.40
N ASP A 236 -40.49 -19.33 65.44
CA ASP A 236 -39.44 -18.54 66.15
C ASP A 236 -38.22 -18.27 65.27
N ARG A 237 -37.73 -19.28 64.53
CA ARG A 237 -36.66 -19.11 63.52
C ARG A 237 -37.03 -18.09 62.45
N GLY A 238 -38.30 -18.01 62.07
CA GLY A 238 -38.79 -17.03 61.09
C GLY A 238 -38.76 -15.60 61.64
N ARG A 239 -39.15 -15.42 62.91
CA ARG A 239 -39.07 -14.11 63.59
C ARG A 239 -37.64 -13.66 63.82
N GLU A 240 -36.75 -14.57 64.19
CA GLU A 240 -35.34 -14.28 64.40
C GLU A 240 -34.65 -13.88 63.09
N MET A 241 -34.96 -14.57 62.00
CA MET A 241 -34.50 -14.21 60.65
C MET A 241 -35.11 -12.89 60.16
N ALA A 242 -36.36 -12.58 60.51
CA ALA A 242 -36.97 -11.27 60.22
C ALA A 242 -36.31 -10.14 61.02
N ARG A 243 -35.90 -10.39 62.27
CA ARG A 243 -35.10 -9.45 63.08
C ARG A 243 -33.72 -9.20 62.49
N LEU A 244 -33.00 -10.27 62.15
CA LEU A 244 -31.68 -10.20 61.53
C LEU A 244 -31.70 -9.50 60.16
N ARG A 245 -32.81 -9.62 59.43
CA ARG A 245 -33.04 -8.95 58.14
C ARG A 245 -33.69 -7.57 58.26
N GLY A 246 -33.81 -7.03 59.47
CA GLY A 246 -34.29 -5.66 59.71
C GLY A 246 -35.79 -5.44 59.51
N HIS A 247 -36.58 -6.50 59.40
CA HIS A 247 -38.02 -6.45 59.15
C HIS A 247 -38.82 -6.75 60.44
N LYS A 248 -38.78 -5.83 61.41
CA LYS A 248 -39.96 -5.11 61.95
C LYS A 248 -39.62 -4.19 63.13
N PRO A 249 -40.32 -3.03 63.26
CA PRO A 249 -40.28 -2.15 64.43
C PRO A 249 -41.13 -2.70 65.60
N ALA A 250 -40.87 -2.16 66.79
CA ALA A 250 -41.30 -2.64 68.10
C ALA A 250 -42.83 -2.59 68.36
N ALA A 251 -43.36 -3.67 68.91
CA ALA A 251 -44.24 -3.75 70.09
C ALA A 251 -44.40 -5.22 70.49
#